data_AF-A0A218Q7W0-F1
#
_entry.id   AF-A0A218Q7W0-F1
#
_cell.length_a   1.000
_cell.length_b   1.000
_cell.length_c   1.000
_cell.angle_alpha   90.00
_cell.angle_beta   90.00
_cell.angle_gamma   90.00
#
_symmetry.space_group_name_H-M   'P 1'
#
loop_
_entity.id
_entity.type
_entity.pdbx_description
1 polymer ?
#
loop_
_entity_poly.entity_id
_entity_poly.type
_entity_poly.pdbx_seq_one_letter_code
_entity_poly.pdbx_strand_id
1 'polypeptide(L)'
;MTTTINLADPNIEYPSADGEPVAETYIHLYAILTTLEVLKQYLAGRQATVLANQFLYYAQGFPRLRVAPDVMVIFDVQPGGRDNYKVWEEGQVPQVVFEMTSKGTQKQDQEQKKLLYEQLGILEYWLFDPKGEWINEKLQGYRLQDEIYHPVTDGLSQPLGLRLEVEGELLRFYRLDTGAKLLIPTELAELAEQQRQRAERLAEHLRSLGVDPDTLT
;
A
#
# COMPACT_ATOMS: atom_id res chain seq x y z
N MET A 1 1.90 44.79 4.86
CA MET A 1 2.96 44.34 3.96
C MET A 1 2.59 42.94 3.50
N THR A 2 2.41 42.73 2.20
CA THR A 2 2.11 41.40 1.66
C THR A 2 3.45 40.74 1.34
N THR A 3 3.90 39.83 2.19
CA THR A 3 5.13 39.07 1.94
C THR A 3 4.84 38.08 0.82
N THR A 4 5.40 38.32 -0.37
CA THR A 4 5.34 37.37 -1.47
C THR A 4 6.23 36.18 -1.14
N ILE A 5 5.63 35.01 -0.86
CA ILE A 5 6.38 33.76 -0.68
C ILE A 5 6.74 33.24 -2.07
N ASN A 6 8.04 33.06 -2.34
CA ASN A 6 8.48 32.34 -3.54
C ASN A 6 8.34 30.83 -3.28
N LEU A 7 7.32 30.21 -3.86
CA LEU A 7 7.03 28.78 -3.66
C LEU A 7 8.17 27.89 -4.19
N ALA A 8 8.95 28.38 -5.16
CA ALA A 8 10.08 27.66 -5.75
C ALA A 8 11.45 28.08 -5.16
N ASP A 9 11.48 28.63 -3.94
CA ASP A 9 12.75 28.95 -3.28
C ASP A 9 13.57 27.67 -3.05
N PRO A 10 14.74 27.52 -3.71
CA PRO A 10 15.56 26.32 -3.59
C PRO A 10 16.17 26.14 -2.20
N ASN A 11 16.08 27.13 -1.31
CA ASN A 11 16.58 27.05 0.06
C ASN A 11 15.60 26.41 1.04
N ILE A 12 14.36 26.12 0.63
CA ILE A 12 13.39 25.46 1.50
C ILE A 12 13.71 23.97 1.58
N GLU A 13 14.09 23.52 2.77
CA GLU A 13 14.34 22.11 3.07
C GLU A 13 13.03 21.35 3.34
N TYR A 14 12.91 20.17 2.74
CA TYR A 14 11.83 19.21 2.98
C TYR A 14 12.42 17.96 3.61
N PRO A 15 12.38 17.82 4.94
CA PRO A 15 12.97 16.68 5.64
C PRO A 15 12.37 15.35 5.20
N SER A 16 13.18 14.31 5.16
CA SER A 16 12.73 12.94 4.84
C SER A 16 12.29 12.16 6.08
N ALA A 17 12.67 12.62 7.27
CA ALA A 17 12.29 12.06 8.56
C ALA A 17 12.07 13.17 9.60
N ASP A 18 11.33 12.88 10.65
CA ASP A 18 11.14 13.75 11.82
C ASP A 18 12.10 13.43 12.98
N GLY A 19 12.91 12.38 12.85
CA GLY A 19 13.86 11.94 13.87
C GLY A 19 13.24 11.03 14.94
N GLU A 20 11.94 10.75 14.84
CA GLU A 20 11.25 9.82 15.72
C GLU A 20 11.32 8.38 15.15
N PRO A 21 11.31 7.35 16.00
CA PRO A 21 11.19 5.98 15.54
C PRO A 21 9.81 5.73 14.91
N VAL A 22 9.75 4.87 13.89
CA VAL A 22 8.48 4.29 13.41
C VAL A 22 8.01 3.26 14.44
N ALA A 23 7.49 3.76 15.56
CA ALA A 23 7.03 2.96 16.68
C ALA A 23 5.60 2.50 16.46
N GLU A 24 5.40 1.18 16.37
CA GLU A 24 4.08 0.59 16.18
C GLU A 24 4.00 -0.80 16.83
N THR A 25 2.78 -1.28 17.12
CA THR A 25 2.58 -2.63 17.61
C THR A 25 2.89 -3.68 16.54
N TYR A 26 3.25 -4.90 16.95
CA TYR A 26 3.57 -5.99 16.01
C TYR A 26 2.46 -6.20 14.97
N ILE A 27 1.20 -6.25 15.40
CA ILE A 27 0.05 -6.53 14.54
C ILE A 27 -0.09 -5.47 13.43
N HIS A 28 -0.03 -4.19 13.79
CA HIS A 28 -0.17 -3.10 12.84
C HIS A 28 1.05 -3.00 11.92
N LEU A 29 2.27 -3.07 12.48
CA LEU A 29 3.50 -3.06 11.68
C LEU A 29 3.52 -4.23 10.67
N TYR A 30 3.11 -5.43 11.08
CA TYR A 30 3.05 -6.58 10.19
C TYR A 30 1.98 -6.41 9.10
N ALA A 31 0.81 -5.86 9.42
CA ALA A 31 -0.22 -5.51 8.43
C ALA A 31 0.28 -4.47 7.40
N ILE A 32 1.03 -3.45 7.85
CA ILE A 32 1.66 -2.45 6.97
C ILE A 32 2.66 -3.11 6.04
N LEU A 33 3.61 -3.89 6.58
CA LEU A 33 4.68 -4.52 5.80
C LEU A 33 4.14 -5.52 4.78
N THR A 34 3.14 -6.33 5.17
CA THR A 34 2.51 -7.29 4.26
C THR A 34 1.71 -6.59 3.16
N THR A 35 0.94 -5.55 3.49
CA THR A 35 0.19 -4.74 2.51
C THR A 35 1.14 -4.07 1.51
N LEU A 36 2.20 -3.41 2.01
CA LEU A 36 3.24 -2.80 1.18
C LEU A 36 3.84 -3.83 0.19
N GLU A 37 4.28 -4.97 0.71
CA GLU A 37 5.03 -5.92 -0.10
C GLU A 37 4.16 -6.66 -1.11
N VAL A 38 2.92 -7.02 -0.73
CA VAL A 38 1.95 -7.61 -1.67
C VAL A 38 1.63 -6.65 -2.82
N LEU A 39 1.39 -5.38 -2.53
CA LEU A 39 1.07 -4.39 -3.57
C LEU A 39 2.29 -4.06 -4.45
N LYS A 40 3.51 -4.00 -3.89
CA LYS A 40 4.74 -3.86 -4.68
C LYS A 40 4.92 -5.00 -5.67
N GLN A 41 4.69 -6.24 -5.24
CA GLN A 41 4.80 -7.42 -6.10
C GLN A 41 3.72 -7.41 -7.18
N TYR A 42 2.48 -7.08 -6.82
CA TYR A 42 1.36 -7.01 -7.77
C TYR A 42 1.56 -5.96 -8.85
N LEU A 43 2.15 -4.82 -8.50
CA LEU A 43 2.42 -3.71 -9.41
C LEU A 43 3.79 -3.80 -10.09
N ALA A 44 4.56 -4.87 -9.86
CA ALA A 44 5.85 -5.07 -10.50
C ALA A 44 5.72 -5.05 -12.03
N GLY A 45 6.59 -4.28 -12.69
CA GLY A 45 6.56 -4.08 -14.14
C GLY A 45 5.53 -3.07 -14.64
N ARG A 46 4.75 -2.43 -13.76
CA ARG A 46 3.89 -1.28 -14.09
C ARG A 46 4.60 0.03 -13.77
N GLN A 47 4.20 1.11 -14.43
CA GLN A 47 4.62 2.47 -14.07
C GLN A 47 3.86 2.91 -12.82
N ALA A 48 4.27 2.38 -11.68
CA ALA A 48 3.65 2.63 -10.39
C ALA A 48 4.65 2.33 -9.28
N THR A 49 4.32 2.80 -8.08
CA THR A 49 5.15 2.64 -6.90
C THR A 49 4.26 2.61 -5.65
N VAL A 50 4.72 1.91 -4.62
CA VAL A 50 4.04 1.79 -3.34
C VAL A 50 5.02 2.19 -2.26
N LEU A 51 4.60 3.09 -1.39
CA LEU A 51 5.39 3.56 -0.25
C LEU A 51 4.64 3.31 1.05
N ALA A 52 5.38 3.32 2.16
CA ALA A 52 4.85 3.18 3.50
C ALA A 52 5.60 4.09 4.46
N ASN A 53 4.89 4.68 5.44
CA ASN A 53 5.46 5.48 6.52
C ASN A 53 6.45 6.56 6.03
N GLN A 54 6.13 7.18 4.90
CA GLN A 54 6.98 8.17 4.24
C GLN A 54 6.24 9.49 4.06
N PHE A 55 6.93 10.61 4.25
CA PHE A 55 6.34 11.92 4.04
C PHE A 55 5.89 12.15 2.59
N LEU A 56 4.58 12.42 2.46
CA LEU A 56 3.87 12.99 1.33
C LEU A 56 3.71 14.50 1.57
N TYR A 57 4.42 15.29 0.79
CA TYR A 57 4.31 16.75 0.74
C TYR A 57 3.32 17.17 -0.34
N TYR A 58 2.29 17.91 0.05
CA TYR A 58 1.21 18.31 -0.84
C TYR A 58 1.14 19.83 -1.09
N ALA A 59 2.02 20.63 -0.47
CA ALA A 59 2.08 22.07 -0.70
C ALA A 59 3.52 22.56 -0.85
N GLN A 60 3.86 23.02 -2.05
CA GLN A 60 5.16 23.60 -2.35
C GLN A 60 5.34 24.92 -1.58
N GLY A 61 6.52 25.13 -1.01
CA GLY A 61 6.87 26.25 -0.14
C GLY A 61 6.55 26.04 1.34
N PHE A 62 5.85 24.96 1.70
CA PHE A 62 5.34 24.74 3.06
C PHE A 62 5.73 23.37 3.62
N PRO A 63 6.96 23.18 4.14
CA PRO A 63 7.46 21.87 4.59
C PRO A 63 6.75 21.30 5.83
N ARG A 64 5.83 22.04 6.46
CA ARG A 64 4.96 21.51 7.52
C ARG A 64 3.67 20.89 6.99
N LEU A 65 3.30 21.19 5.76
CA LEU A 65 2.12 20.62 5.09
C LEU A 65 2.51 19.30 4.45
N ARG A 66 2.51 18.27 5.30
CA ARG A 66 2.85 16.89 4.95
C ARG A 66 2.06 15.91 5.78
N VAL A 67 1.99 14.67 5.31
CA VAL A 67 1.45 13.50 6.03
C VAL A 67 2.33 12.29 5.76
N ALA A 68 2.24 11.25 6.58
CA ALA A 68 2.88 9.97 6.34
C ALA A 68 1.80 8.88 6.38
N PRO A 69 1.24 8.49 5.22
CA PRO A 69 0.29 7.39 5.16
C PRO A 69 0.99 6.06 5.45
N ASP A 70 0.30 5.14 6.12
CA ASP A 70 0.87 3.83 6.42
C ASP A 70 1.21 3.04 5.15
N VAL A 71 0.33 3.05 4.14
CA VAL A 71 0.64 2.60 2.78
C VAL A 71 -0.04 3.52 1.75
N MET A 72 0.70 3.92 0.72
CA MET A 72 0.16 4.70 -0.40
C MET A 72 0.61 4.12 -1.75
N VAL A 73 -0.33 4.07 -2.70
CA VAL A 73 -0.11 3.59 -4.07
C VAL A 73 -0.21 4.76 -5.03
N ILE A 74 0.84 4.96 -5.82
CA ILE A 74 0.95 6.01 -6.81
C ILE A 74 1.13 5.35 -8.18
N PHE A 75 0.26 5.70 -9.13
CA PHE A 75 0.36 5.28 -10.53
C PHE A 75 1.00 6.39 -11.38
N ASP A 76 1.44 6.03 -12.58
CA ASP A 76 1.97 6.94 -13.60
C ASP A 76 3.24 7.70 -13.17
N VAL A 77 4.01 7.11 -12.25
CA VAL A 77 5.34 7.59 -11.80
C VAL A 77 6.39 6.49 -11.90
N GLN A 78 7.67 6.86 -11.83
CA GLN A 78 8.76 5.89 -11.90
C GLN A 78 8.71 4.90 -10.73
N PRO A 79 8.87 3.58 -10.98
CA PRO A 79 8.97 2.60 -9.90
C PRO A 79 10.17 2.85 -9.01
N GLY A 80 10.05 2.44 -7.75
CA GLY A 80 11.13 2.53 -6.77
C GLY A 80 10.84 3.46 -5.60
N GLY A 81 11.81 3.50 -4.69
CA GLY A 81 11.78 4.35 -3.51
C GLY A 81 12.19 5.78 -3.83
N ARG A 82 11.97 6.64 -2.84
CA ARG A 82 12.38 8.06 -2.78
C ARG A 82 12.69 8.38 -1.32
N ASP A 83 13.28 9.55 -1.05
CA ASP A 83 13.54 9.96 0.35
C ASP A 83 12.31 10.67 0.96
N ASN A 84 11.57 11.41 0.14
CA ASN A 84 10.22 11.87 0.42
C ASN A 84 9.45 12.00 -0.91
N TYR A 85 8.13 12.11 -0.84
CA TYR A 85 7.30 12.30 -2.02
C TYR A 85 6.72 13.71 -2.04
N LYS A 86 6.92 14.43 -3.15
CA LYS A 86 6.38 15.77 -3.34
C LYS A 86 5.50 15.80 -4.58
N VAL A 87 4.23 16.13 -4.41
CA VAL A 87 3.23 16.07 -5.49
C VAL A 87 3.63 16.93 -6.68
N TRP A 88 4.27 18.08 -6.47
CA TRP A 88 4.69 18.98 -7.55
C TRP A 88 5.94 18.54 -8.32
N GLU A 89 6.80 17.69 -7.74
CA GLU A 89 7.98 17.15 -8.44
C GLU A 89 7.58 15.94 -9.30
N GLU A 90 6.62 15.15 -8.82
CA GLU A 90 6.22 13.86 -9.40
C GLU A 90 4.99 14.00 -10.31
N GLY A 91 4.22 15.08 -10.15
CA GLY A 91 3.03 15.38 -10.96
C GLY A 91 1.80 14.52 -10.65
N GLN A 92 1.90 13.60 -9.69
CA GLN A 92 0.83 12.68 -9.31
C GLN A 92 0.57 12.73 -7.80
N VAL A 93 -0.69 12.53 -7.42
CA VAL A 93 -1.08 12.20 -6.03
C VAL A 93 -1.23 10.69 -5.88
N PRO A 94 -1.15 10.13 -4.67
CA PRO A 94 -1.57 8.75 -4.46
C PRO A 94 -3.02 8.55 -4.91
N GLN A 95 -3.29 7.44 -5.58
CA GLN A 95 -4.66 7.08 -5.94
C GLN A 95 -5.34 6.22 -4.87
N VAL A 96 -4.56 5.44 -4.12
CA VAL A 96 -5.07 4.63 -3.01
C VAL A 96 -4.20 4.80 -1.79
N VAL A 97 -4.84 5.05 -0.64
CA VAL A 97 -4.18 5.12 0.67
C VAL A 97 -4.82 4.11 1.62
N PHE A 98 -3.98 3.42 2.40
CA PHE A 98 -4.37 2.55 3.50
C PHE A 98 -3.82 3.10 4.81
N GLU A 99 -4.64 3.07 5.86
CA GLU A 99 -4.25 3.34 7.24
C GLU A 99 -4.59 2.11 8.09
N MET A 100 -3.57 1.57 8.76
CA MET A 100 -3.65 0.49 9.72
C MET A 100 -3.92 1.16 11.06
N THR A 101 -5.19 1.36 11.35
CA THR A 101 -5.67 2.30 12.36
C THR A 101 -5.98 1.62 13.69
N SER A 102 -5.77 2.36 14.78
CA SER A 102 -5.97 1.89 16.15
C SER A 102 -6.98 2.74 16.90
N LYS A 103 -7.42 2.30 18.07
CA LYS A 103 -8.28 3.10 18.96
C LYS A 103 -7.67 4.48 19.29
N GLY A 104 -6.34 4.59 19.31
CA GLY A 104 -5.63 5.84 19.59
C GLY A 104 -5.63 6.83 18.41
N THR A 105 -5.68 6.33 17.18
CA THR A 105 -5.60 7.15 15.95
C THR A 105 -6.95 7.31 15.25
N GLN A 106 -7.97 6.52 15.62
CA GLN A 106 -9.28 6.45 14.97
C GLN A 106 -9.87 7.82 14.61
N LYS A 107 -9.80 8.81 15.52
CA LYS A 107 -10.40 10.13 15.31
C LYS A 107 -9.66 10.90 14.22
N GLN A 108 -8.32 10.86 14.25
CA GLN A 108 -7.49 11.49 13.24
C GLN A 108 -7.73 10.85 11.87
N ASP A 109 -7.81 9.52 11.83
CA ASP A 109 -7.97 8.77 10.58
C ASP A 109 -9.38 8.93 9.96
N GLN A 110 -10.44 8.99 10.78
CA GLN A 110 -11.82 9.15 10.30
C GLN A 110 -12.21 10.59 9.95
N GLU A 111 -11.64 11.59 10.63
CA GLU A 111 -12.03 12.99 10.46
C GLU A 111 -10.98 13.77 9.65
N GLN A 112 -9.79 13.93 10.21
CA GLN A 112 -8.78 14.86 9.68
C GLN A 112 -8.12 14.35 8.40
N LYS A 113 -7.60 13.12 8.44
CA LYS A 113 -6.94 12.50 7.27
C LYS A 113 -7.94 12.24 6.15
N LYS A 114 -9.15 11.75 6.50
CA LYS A 114 -10.23 11.57 5.51
C LYS A 114 -10.49 12.87 4.74
N LEU A 115 -10.70 13.99 5.43
CA LEU A 115 -10.96 15.28 4.77
C LEU A 115 -9.76 15.75 3.95
N LEU A 116 -8.54 15.58 4.46
CA LEU A 116 -7.34 15.93 3.71
C LEU A 116 -7.20 15.10 2.42
N TYR A 117 -7.33 13.78 2.50
CA TYR A 117 -7.19 12.90 1.34
C TYR A 117 -8.29 13.15 0.29
N GLU A 118 -9.51 13.50 0.74
CA GLU A 118 -10.60 13.97 -0.12
C GLU A 118 -10.19 15.23 -0.90
N GLN A 119 -9.67 16.24 -0.20
CA GLN A 119 -9.19 17.50 -0.79
C GLN A 119 -7.99 17.32 -1.73
N LEU A 120 -7.15 16.32 -1.48
CA LEU A 120 -6.02 15.98 -2.34
C LEU A 120 -6.44 15.20 -3.60
N GLY A 121 -7.70 14.80 -3.72
CA GLY A 121 -8.20 14.04 -4.86
C GLY A 121 -7.76 12.57 -4.87
N ILE A 122 -7.40 12.01 -3.71
CA ILE A 122 -7.04 10.59 -3.59
C ILE A 122 -8.29 9.77 -3.85
N LEU A 123 -8.26 8.89 -4.87
CA LEU A 123 -9.46 8.20 -5.36
C LEU A 123 -10.06 7.25 -4.33
N GLU A 124 -9.23 6.53 -3.58
CA GLU A 124 -9.70 5.62 -2.54
C GLU A 124 -8.89 5.73 -1.25
N TYR A 125 -9.60 5.67 -0.13
CA TYR A 125 -9.04 5.72 1.21
C TYR A 125 -9.59 4.57 2.06
N TRP A 126 -8.71 3.71 2.57
CA TRP A 126 -9.06 2.50 3.29
C TRP A 126 -8.54 2.54 4.72
N LEU A 127 -9.45 2.35 5.67
CA LEU A 127 -9.15 2.17 7.08
C LEU A 127 -9.23 0.69 7.43
N PHE A 128 -8.13 0.11 7.89
CA PHE A 128 -8.06 -1.26 8.36
C PHE A 128 -7.72 -1.28 9.86
N ASP A 129 -8.62 -1.82 10.68
CA ASP A 129 -8.44 -2.04 12.11
C ASP A 129 -8.06 -3.50 12.36
N PRO A 130 -6.77 -3.86 12.33
CA PRO A 130 -6.35 -5.27 12.35
C PRO A 130 -6.77 -5.98 13.65
N LYS A 131 -6.89 -5.24 14.75
CA LYS A 131 -7.35 -5.78 16.03
C LYS A 131 -8.88 -5.88 16.14
N GLY A 132 -9.62 -5.12 15.35
CA GLY A 132 -11.09 -5.05 15.40
C GLY A 132 -11.60 -4.44 16.69
N GLU A 133 -10.91 -3.43 17.18
CA GLU A 133 -11.26 -2.75 18.42
C GLU A 133 -12.38 -1.71 18.24
N TRP A 134 -12.59 -1.21 17.02
CA TRP A 134 -13.48 -0.06 16.79
C TRP A 134 -14.13 0.03 15.40
N ILE A 135 -13.57 -0.59 14.34
CA ILE A 135 -14.26 -0.70 13.04
C ILE A 135 -15.04 -2.02 12.99
N ASN A 136 -16.35 -1.95 12.75
CA ASN A 136 -17.16 -3.15 12.50
C ASN A 136 -16.68 -3.83 11.21
N GLU A 137 -16.50 -5.15 11.23
CA GLU A 137 -15.88 -5.93 10.14
C GLU A 137 -14.41 -5.57 9.84
N LYS A 138 -13.77 -4.76 10.69
CA LYS A 138 -12.36 -4.36 10.64
C LYS A 138 -11.92 -3.54 9.41
N LEU A 139 -12.77 -3.31 8.41
CA LEU A 139 -12.40 -2.59 7.19
C LEU A 139 -13.46 -1.57 6.80
N GLN A 140 -13.04 -0.35 6.50
CA GLN A 140 -13.90 0.70 5.96
C GLN A 140 -13.19 1.40 4.79
N GLY A 141 -13.76 1.28 3.59
CA GLY A 141 -13.29 2.02 2.41
C GLY A 141 -14.10 3.28 2.15
N TYR A 142 -13.46 4.26 1.52
CA TYR A 142 -14.08 5.45 0.96
C TYR A 142 -13.60 5.64 -0.47
N ARG A 143 -14.50 6.02 -1.37
CA ARG A 143 -14.22 6.31 -2.78
C ARG A 143 -14.65 7.72 -3.12
N LEU A 144 -13.77 8.45 -3.79
CA LEU A 144 -14.05 9.82 -4.21
C LEU A 144 -15.02 9.80 -5.39
N GLN A 145 -16.16 10.45 -5.25
CA GLN A 145 -17.15 10.67 -6.31
C GLN A 145 -17.66 12.11 -6.17
N ASP A 146 -17.69 12.85 -7.27
CA ASP A 146 -18.13 14.26 -7.28
C ASP A 146 -17.46 15.10 -6.17
N GLU A 147 -16.14 14.94 -6.02
CA GLU A 147 -15.27 15.65 -5.05
C GLU A 147 -15.49 15.30 -3.57
N ILE A 148 -16.36 14.33 -3.25
CA ILE A 148 -16.60 13.89 -1.87
C ILE A 148 -16.46 12.38 -1.72
N TYR A 149 -16.07 11.94 -0.52
CA TYR A 149 -15.94 10.52 -0.22
C TYR A 149 -17.27 9.86 0.11
N HIS A 150 -17.55 8.78 -0.60
CA HIS A 150 -18.65 7.86 -0.32
C HIS A 150 -18.12 6.53 0.22
N PRO A 151 -18.79 5.89 1.20
CA PRO A 151 -18.40 4.57 1.69
C PRO A 151 -18.36 3.53 0.56
N VAL A 152 -17.32 2.69 0.56
CA VAL A 152 -17.22 1.52 -0.31
C VAL A 152 -17.90 0.35 0.39
N THR A 153 -18.91 -0.24 -0.26
CA THR A 153 -19.74 -1.32 0.32
C THR A 153 -19.50 -2.69 -0.32
N ASP A 154 -18.73 -2.76 -1.40
CA ASP A 154 -18.46 -3.97 -2.18
C ASP A 154 -17.08 -4.60 -1.87
N GLY A 155 -16.25 -3.91 -1.07
CA GLY A 155 -14.88 -4.33 -0.77
C GLY A 155 -13.95 -4.29 -1.98
N LEU A 156 -14.34 -3.63 -3.08
CA LEU A 156 -13.54 -3.59 -4.32
C LEU A 156 -12.73 -2.30 -4.34
N SER A 157 -11.44 -2.40 -4.65
CA SER A 157 -10.61 -1.25 -5.02
C SER A 157 -10.55 -1.12 -6.53
N GLN A 158 -11.14 -0.05 -7.06
CA GLN A 158 -11.22 0.21 -8.49
C GLN A 158 -9.85 0.56 -9.10
N PRO A 159 -9.05 1.48 -8.53
CA PRO A 159 -7.73 1.79 -9.09
C PRO A 159 -6.77 0.59 -9.08
N LEU A 160 -6.87 -0.29 -8.07
CA LEU A 160 -6.01 -1.48 -7.99
C LEU A 160 -6.51 -2.64 -8.85
N GLY A 161 -7.81 -2.69 -9.15
CA GLY A 161 -8.44 -3.88 -9.74
C GLY A 161 -8.39 -5.08 -8.79
N LEU A 162 -8.58 -4.85 -7.49
CA LEU A 162 -8.49 -5.85 -6.44
C LEU A 162 -9.76 -5.87 -5.57
N ARG A 163 -10.17 -7.04 -5.10
CA ARG A 163 -11.09 -7.20 -3.97
C ARG A 163 -10.26 -7.31 -2.69
N LEU A 164 -10.66 -6.54 -1.69
CA LEU A 164 -10.04 -6.49 -0.37
C LEU A 164 -10.89 -7.29 0.61
N GLU A 165 -10.25 -8.15 1.39
CA GLU A 165 -10.90 -8.94 2.43
C GLU A 165 -10.06 -8.99 3.69
N VAL A 166 -10.73 -9.08 4.82
CA VAL A 166 -10.06 -9.25 6.12
C VAL A 166 -9.92 -10.74 6.42
N GLU A 167 -8.70 -11.18 6.68
CA GLU A 167 -8.39 -12.55 7.12
C GLU A 167 -7.60 -12.47 8.44
N GLY A 168 -8.31 -12.58 9.57
CA GLY A 168 -7.71 -12.45 10.90
C GLY A 168 -7.24 -11.03 11.18
N GLU A 169 -5.92 -10.84 11.18
CA GLU A 169 -5.22 -9.56 11.43
C GLU A 169 -4.60 -8.98 10.14
N LEU A 170 -4.88 -9.58 8.98
CA LEU A 170 -4.32 -9.20 7.70
C LEU A 170 -5.37 -8.69 6.73
N LEU A 171 -5.00 -7.69 5.94
CA LEU A 171 -5.72 -7.29 4.74
C LEU A 171 -5.23 -8.13 3.57
N ARG A 172 -6.17 -8.83 2.91
CA ARG A 172 -5.91 -9.73 1.79
C ARG A 172 -6.45 -9.13 0.50
N PHE A 173 -5.75 -9.42 -0.58
CA PHE A 173 -6.05 -8.89 -1.90
C PHE A 173 -6.28 -10.02 -2.89
N TYR A 174 -7.36 -9.91 -3.66
CA TYR A 174 -7.74 -10.86 -4.69
C TYR A 174 -7.93 -10.13 -6.00
N ARG A 175 -7.35 -10.64 -7.09
CA ARG A 175 -7.50 -9.98 -8.39
C ARG A 175 -8.91 -10.08 -8.90
N LEU A 176 -9.48 -8.97 -9.39
CA LEU A 176 -10.84 -8.98 -9.96
C LEU A 176 -10.94 -9.73 -11.28
N ASP A 177 -9.84 -9.81 -12.04
CA ASP A 177 -9.80 -10.45 -13.36
C ASP A 177 -9.78 -11.99 -13.30
N THR A 178 -9.19 -12.55 -12.24
CA THR A 178 -8.87 -13.99 -12.14
C THR A 178 -9.38 -14.62 -10.85
N GLY A 179 -9.74 -13.83 -9.84
CA GLY A 179 -10.06 -14.30 -8.49
C GLY A 179 -8.85 -14.78 -7.70
N ALA A 180 -7.62 -14.69 -8.24
CA ALA A 180 -6.43 -15.19 -7.58
C ALA A 180 -6.07 -14.37 -6.34
N LYS A 181 -5.78 -15.05 -5.22
CA LYS A 181 -5.22 -14.44 -4.01
C LYS A 181 -3.80 -13.95 -4.30
N LEU A 182 -3.50 -12.71 -3.95
CA LEU A 182 -2.13 -12.22 -3.89
C LEU A 182 -1.51 -12.70 -2.58
N LEU A 183 -0.46 -13.51 -2.72
CA LEU A 183 0.19 -14.18 -1.59
C LEU A 183 1.13 -13.22 -0.86
N ILE A 184 1.15 -13.29 0.47
CA ILE A 184 2.17 -12.60 1.27
C ILE A 184 3.53 -13.33 1.16
N PRO A 185 4.66 -12.69 1.53
CA PRO A 185 5.98 -13.29 1.37
C PRO A 185 6.16 -14.69 1.99
N THR A 186 5.54 -14.95 3.15
CA THR A 186 5.59 -16.26 3.80
C THR A 186 4.84 -17.33 2.99
N GLU A 187 3.63 -17.01 2.50
CA GLU A 187 2.85 -17.90 1.63
C GLU A 187 3.57 -18.18 0.30
N LEU A 188 4.28 -17.20 -0.26
CA LEU A 188 5.12 -17.38 -1.44
C LEU A 188 6.30 -18.31 -1.18
N ALA A 189 6.99 -18.16 -0.05
CA ALA A 189 8.11 -19.01 0.32
C ALA A 189 7.66 -20.47 0.52
N GLU A 190 6.51 -20.68 1.19
CA GLU A 190 5.91 -21.99 1.36
C GLU A 190 5.54 -22.63 0.02
N LEU A 191 4.92 -21.86 -0.89
CA LEU A 191 4.59 -22.35 -2.23
C LEU A 191 5.85 -22.72 -3.01
N ALA A 192 6.88 -21.88 -2.98
CA ALA A 192 8.15 -22.14 -3.68
C ALA A 192 8.82 -23.42 -3.16
N GLU A 193 8.83 -23.63 -1.84
CA GLU A 193 9.35 -24.85 -1.21
C GLU A 193 8.55 -26.09 -1.63
N GLN A 194 7.22 -26.01 -1.62
CA GLN A 194 6.35 -27.10 -2.06
C GLN A 194 6.58 -27.46 -3.54
N GLN A 195 6.74 -26.46 -4.41
CA GLN A 195 7.04 -26.69 -5.83
C GLN A 195 8.42 -27.32 -6.00
N ARG A 196 9.43 -26.88 -5.25
CA ARG A 196 10.78 -27.46 -5.28
C ARG A 196 10.74 -28.95 -4.89
N GLN A 197 10.13 -29.28 -3.76
CA GLN A 197 9.99 -30.67 -3.32
C GLN A 197 9.21 -31.54 -4.30
N ARG A 198 8.18 -30.98 -4.95
CA ARG A 198 7.41 -31.69 -5.98
C ARG A 198 8.26 -31.96 -7.22
N ALA A 199 9.04 -30.98 -7.68
CA ALA A 199 9.94 -31.12 -8.80
C ALA A 199 11.02 -32.17 -8.52
N GLU A 200 11.62 -32.16 -7.32
CA GLU A 200 12.61 -33.15 -6.87
C GLU A 200 12.02 -34.57 -6.89
N ARG A 201 10.84 -34.79 -6.29
CA ARG A 201 10.17 -36.09 -6.30
C ARG A 201 9.85 -36.59 -7.71
N LEU A 202 9.42 -35.70 -8.60
CA LEU A 202 9.13 -36.06 -9.98
C LEU A 202 10.42 -36.41 -10.75
N ALA A 203 11.49 -35.66 -10.54
CA ALA A 203 12.80 -35.94 -11.14
C ALA A 203 13.35 -37.30 -10.67
N GLU A 204 13.25 -37.62 -9.38
CA GLU A 204 13.62 -38.93 -8.84
C GLU A 204 12.77 -40.05 -9.45
N HIS A 205 11.47 -39.83 -9.60
CA HIS A 205 10.58 -40.80 -10.23
C HIS A 205 10.94 -41.03 -11.71
N LEU A 206 11.21 -39.98 -12.48
CA LEU A 206 11.65 -40.10 -13.88
C LEU A 206 12.97 -40.87 -14.00
N ARG A 207 13.95 -40.56 -13.14
CA ARG A 207 15.22 -41.31 -13.08
C ARG A 207 14.99 -42.79 -12.77
N SER A 208 14.04 -43.12 -11.88
CA SER A 208 13.68 -44.51 -11.59
C SER A 208 13.07 -45.26 -12.79
N LEU A 209 12.45 -44.52 -13.73
CA LEU A 209 11.93 -45.04 -14.99
C LEU A 209 12.99 -45.06 -16.11
N GLY A 210 14.25 -44.70 -15.82
CA GLY A 210 15.32 -44.63 -16.80
C GLY A 210 15.25 -43.41 -17.71
N VAL A 211 14.40 -42.42 -17.39
CA VAL A 211 14.30 -41.15 -18.11
C VAL A 211 15.16 -40.12 -17.41
N ASP A 212 16.06 -39.46 -18.15
CA ASP A 212 16.84 -38.34 -17.63
C ASP A 212 16.00 -37.04 -17.69
N PRO A 213 15.54 -36.51 -16.55
CA PRO A 213 14.68 -35.33 -16.53
C PRO A 213 15.36 -34.07 -17.10
N ASP A 214 16.70 -33.99 -17.06
CA ASP A 214 17.46 -32.83 -17.55
C ASP A 214 17.49 -32.77 -19.10
N THR A 215 17.04 -33.84 -19.76
CA THR A 215 16.94 -33.92 -21.23
C THR A 215 15.55 -33.54 -21.76
N LEU A 216 14.56 -33.37 -20.88
CA LEU A 216 13.20 -32.94 -21.23
C LEU A 216 13.15 -31.40 -21.19
N THR A 217 13.34 -30.77 -22.35
CA THR A 217 13.14 -29.31 -22.53
C THR A 217 11.92 -29.02 -23.38
#